data_AF-A0A9D1IN85-F1
#
_entry.id   AF-A0A9D1IN85-F1
#
_cell.length_a   1.000
_cell.length_b   1.000
_cell.length_c   1.000
_cell.angle_alpha   90.00
_cell.angle_beta   90.00
_cell.angle_gamma   90.00
#
_symmetry.space_group_name_H-M   'P 1'
#
loop_
_entity.id
_entity.type
_entity.pdbx_description
1 polymer ?
#
loop_
_entity_poly.entity_id
_entity_poly.type
_entity_poly.pdbx_seq_one_letter_code
_entity_poly.pdbx_strand_id
1 'polypeptide(L)'
;IPDDMLVNTDIRRISPVKVIGYVYNNEEELELSITIKGTMVLPCARTLKDVNYPFNIEINDVIGKNSDNSLEINQNTLDIFPIVWQNILVDVPLRVLAPDAEEESIEGDGWRLITEDDKKEEIDPRLSKLKDYFKE
;
A
#
# COMPACT_ATOMS: atom_id res chain seq x y z
N ILE A 1 12.30 -5.57 -11.12
CA ILE A 1 11.97 -6.35 -9.90
C ILE A 1 11.45 -7.68 -10.40
N PRO A 2 12.03 -8.82 -9.97
CA PRO A 2 11.58 -10.15 -10.38
C PRO A 2 10.13 -10.42 -9.97
N ASP A 3 9.38 -11.14 -10.82
CA ASP A 3 7.95 -11.41 -10.60
C ASP A 3 7.70 -12.32 -9.38
N ASP A 4 8.65 -13.20 -9.04
CA ASP A 4 8.59 -14.10 -7.89
C ASP A 4 8.52 -13.36 -6.55
N MET A 5 9.15 -12.17 -6.46
CA MET A 5 9.08 -11.36 -5.24
C MET A 5 7.73 -10.65 -5.05
N LEU A 6 6.90 -10.56 -6.09
CA LEU A 6 5.59 -9.93 -6.02
C LEU A 6 4.51 -10.85 -5.43
N VAL A 7 4.73 -12.18 -5.44
CA VAL A 7 3.74 -13.20 -5.10
C VAL A 7 3.16 -13.03 -3.69
N ASN A 8 3.96 -12.53 -2.75
CA ASN A 8 3.55 -12.33 -1.35
C ASN A 8 3.19 -10.87 -1.03
N THR A 9 2.82 -10.08 -2.04
CA THR A 9 2.53 -8.66 -1.91
C THR A 9 1.21 -8.30 -2.58
N ASP A 10 0.61 -7.18 -2.21
CA ASP A 10 -0.56 -6.64 -2.90
C ASP A 10 -0.21 -5.98 -4.26
N ILE A 11 1.07 -5.92 -4.61
CA ILE A 11 1.56 -5.32 -5.86
C ILE A 11 1.32 -6.30 -7.01
N ARG A 12 0.37 -5.96 -7.90
CA ARG A 12 0.10 -6.77 -9.10
C ARG A 12 1.20 -6.66 -10.15
N ARG A 13 1.71 -5.44 -10.35
CA ARG A 13 2.79 -5.12 -11.30
C ARG A 13 3.56 -3.91 -10.81
N ILE A 14 4.83 -3.80 -11.17
CA ILE A 14 5.62 -2.62 -10.92
C ILE A 14 6.38 -2.21 -12.19
N SER A 15 6.27 -0.94 -12.54
CA SER A 15 6.99 -0.39 -13.68
C SER A 15 8.50 -0.34 -13.38
N PRO A 16 9.39 -0.27 -14.40
CA PRO A 16 10.82 -0.11 -14.18
C PRO A 16 11.12 1.04 -13.22
N VAL A 17 11.76 0.70 -12.10
CA VAL A 17 12.06 1.64 -11.01
C VAL A 17 13.35 2.38 -11.32
N LYS A 18 13.32 3.70 -11.19
CA LYS A 18 14.49 4.56 -11.36
C LYS A 18 15.09 4.88 -9.99
N VAL A 19 16.34 4.52 -9.79
CA VAL A 19 17.11 4.84 -8.58
C VAL A 19 18.19 5.85 -8.94
N ILE A 20 18.26 6.97 -8.22
CA ILE A 20 19.26 8.03 -8.42
C ILE A 20 19.79 8.42 -7.05
N GLY A 21 21.10 8.56 -6.91
CA GLY A 21 21.68 9.01 -5.66
C GLY A 21 23.19 8.83 -5.65
N TYR A 22 23.77 8.90 -4.46
CA TYR A 22 25.19 8.76 -4.23
C TYR A 22 25.46 7.91 -2.99
N VAL A 23 26.63 7.30 -2.98
CA VAL A 23 27.18 6.59 -1.83
C VAL A 23 28.49 7.28 -1.47
N TYR A 24 28.63 7.67 -0.22
CA TYR A 24 29.86 8.23 0.33
C TYR A 24 30.52 7.22 1.27
N ASN A 25 31.85 7.10 1.21
CA ASN A 25 32.61 6.21 2.06
C ASN A 25 33.46 7.03 3.02
N ASN A 26 33.26 6.83 4.33
CA ASN A 26 33.96 7.52 5.40
C ASN A 26 34.92 6.61 6.19
N GLU A 27 35.59 5.67 5.52
CA GLU A 27 36.56 4.68 6.05
C GLU A 27 35.96 3.60 6.99
N GLU A 28 35.08 3.98 7.92
CA GLU A 28 34.40 3.06 8.86
C GLU A 28 32.98 2.71 8.42
N GLU A 29 32.30 3.62 7.71
CA GLU A 29 30.88 3.53 7.34
C GLU A 29 30.64 4.00 5.90
N LEU A 30 29.60 3.47 5.28
CA LEU A 30 29.08 3.89 3.97
C LEU A 30 27.77 4.65 4.17
N GLU A 31 27.73 5.92 3.78
CA GLU A 31 26.52 6.72 3.76
C GLU A 31 25.83 6.57 2.40
N LEU A 32 24.59 6.09 2.42
CA LEU A 32 23.73 5.91 1.25
C LEU A 32 22.69 7.03 1.22
N SER A 33 22.65 7.82 0.15
CA SER A 33 21.57 8.78 -0.10
C SER A 33 20.99 8.54 -1.49
N ILE A 34 19.78 7.99 -1.55
CA ILE A 34 19.13 7.60 -2.81
C ILE A 34 17.67 8.03 -2.85
N THR A 35 17.21 8.37 -4.06
CA THR A 35 15.82 8.62 -4.40
C THR A 35 15.34 7.54 -5.37
N ILE A 36 14.23 6.90 -5.02
CA ILE A 36 13.60 5.83 -5.78
C ILE A 36 12.28 6.35 -6.35
N LYS A 37 12.12 6.28 -7.66
CA LYS A 37 10.89 6.68 -8.36
C LYS A 37 10.34 5.54 -9.18
N GLY A 38 9.04 5.32 -9.09
CA GLY A 38 8.37 4.28 -9.85
C GLY A 38 6.86 4.40 -9.80
N THR A 39 6.19 3.39 -10.36
CA THR A 39 4.74 3.26 -10.30
C THR A 39 4.41 1.80 -10.10
N MET A 40 3.70 1.52 -9.02
CA MET A 40 3.17 0.19 -8.70
C MET A 40 1.70 0.13 -9.07
N VAL A 41 1.22 -1.05 -9.44
CA VAL A 41 -0.18 -1.32 -9.77
C VAL A 41 -0.79 -2.11 -8.63
N LEU A 42 -1.78 -1.54 -7.98
CA LEU A 42 -2.43 -2.08 -6.79
C LEU A 42 -3.91 -2.36 -7.09
N PRO A 43 -4.51 -3.39 -6.47
CA PRO A 43 -5.94 -3.62 -6.54
C PRO A 43 -6.69 -2.52 -5.77
N CYS A 44 -7.72 -1.94 -6.39
CA CYS A 44 -8.67 -1.11 -5.67
C CYS A 44 -9.36 -1.93 -4.58
N ALA A 45 -9.40 -1.42 -3.35
CA ALA A 45 -9.99 -2.08 -2.20
C ALA A 45 -11.51 -2.31 -2.32
N ARG A 46 -12.19 -1.59 -3.23
CA ARG A 46 -13.64 -1.74 -3.47
C ARG A 46 -13.95 -2.55 -4.72
N THR A 47 -13.33 -2.18 -5.84
CA THR A 47 -13.72 -2.70 -7.17
C THR A 47 -12.76 -3.76 -7.70
N LEU A 48 -11.63 -4.00 -7.02
CA LEU A 48 -10.53 -4.88 -7.47
C LEU A 48 -9.93 -4.49 -8.83
N LYS A 49 -10.29 -3.33 -9.38
CA LYS A 49 -9.68 -2.77 -10.60
C LYS A 49 -8.23 -2.40 -10.34
N ASP A 50 -7.41 -2.47 -11.39
CA ASP A 50 -6.01 -2.03 -11.35
C ASP A 50 -5.94 -0.51 -11.17
N VAL A 51 -5.19 -0.06 -10.17
CA VAL A 51 -4.93 1.36 -9.91
C VAL A 51 -3.43 1.62 -9.98
N ASN A 52 -3.03 2.60 -10.78
CA ASN A 52 -1.64 3.06 -10.85
C ASN A 52 -1.34 3.96 -9.66
N TYR A 53 -0.35 3.58 -8.86
CA TYR A 53 0.11 4.32 -7.69
C TYR A 53 1.57 4.75 -7.89
N PRO A 54 1.83 6.03 -8.23
CA PRO A 54 3.19 6.54 -8.34
C PRO A 54 3.80 6.73 -6.95
N PHE A 55 5.06 6.35 -6.77
CA PHE A 55 5.80 6.52 -5.53
C PHE A 55 7.12 7.25 -5.77
N ASN A 56 7.54 8.01 -4.74
CA ASN A 56 8.80 8.72 -4.69
C ASN A 56 9.36 8.62 -3.27
N ILE A 57 10.35 7.74 -3.08
CA ILE A 57 10.90 7.41 -1.78
C ILE A 57 12.32 7.98 -1.69
N GLU A 58 12.61 8.65 -0.59
CA GLU A 58 13.94 9.15 -0.27
C GLU A 58 14.52 8.34 0.88
N ILE A 59 15.70 7.79 0.69
CA ILE A 59 16.40 6.94 1.66
C ILE A 59 17.72 7.61 2.00
N ASN A 60 17.95 7.80 3.28
CA ASN A 60 19.25 8.15 3.83
C ASN A 60 19.58 7.10 4.90
N ASP A 61 20.62 6.32 4.66
CA ASP A 61 20.98 5.18 5.51
C ASP A 61 22.50 5.10 5.68
N VAL A 62 22.94 4.52 6.78
CA VAL A 62 24.35 4.31 7.10
C VAL A 62 24.62 2.82 7.22
N ILE A 63 25.51 2.33 6.36
CA ILE A 63 25.83 0.92 6.20
C ILE A 63 27.24 0.71 6.78
N GLY A 64 27.33 0.01 7.91
CA GLY A 64 28.59 -0.19 8.63
C GLY A 64 28.64 -1.53 9.37
N LYS A 65 29.80 -1.89 9.94
CA LYS A 65 29.97 -3.17 10.65
C LYS A 65 29.08 -3.35 11.89
N ASN A 66 28.53 -2.25 12.42
CA ASN A 66 27.68 -2.21 13.61
C ASN A 66 26.22 -1.80 13.31
N SER A 67 25.83 -1.68 12.04
CA SER A 67 24.43 -1.42 11.69
C SER A 67 23.63 -2.73 11.72
N ASP A 68 22.44 -2.72 12.32
CA ASP A 68 21.47 -3.83 12.27
C ASP A 68 21.01 -4.17 10.84
N ASN A 69 21.40 -3.34 9.86
CA ASN A 69 21.23 -3.58 8.44
C ASN A 69 22.18 -4.69 7.96
N SER A 70 21.59 -5.82 7.60
CA SER A 70 22.20 -7.08 7.14
C SER A 70 22.91 -7.01 5.78
N LEU A 71 23.54 -5.88 5.46
CA LEU A 71 24.25 -5.70 4.19
C LEU A 71 25.63 -6.31 4.35
N GLU A 72 25.75 -7.58 3.97
CA GLU A 72 27.04 -8.21 3.82
C GLU A 72 27.80 -7.53 2.69
N ILE A 73 28.87 -6.79 3.04
CA ILE A 73 29.86 -6.32 2.08
C ILE A 73 30.61 -7.55 1.56
N ASN A 74 30.01 -8.24 0.60
CA ASN A 74 30.62 -9.37 -0.07
C ASN A 74 31.58 -8.84 -1.15
N GLN A 75 32.88 -8.95 -0.87
CA GLN A 75 33.95 -8.78 -1.87
C GLN A 75 33.90 -7.44 -2.62
N ASN A 76 33.74 -6.33 -1.91
CA ASN A 76 33.82 -4.96 -2.45
C ASN A 76 32.65 -4.57 -3.39
N THR A 77 31.56 -5.34 -3.40
CA THR A 77 30.31 -5.00 -4.10
C THR A 77 29.24 -4.71 -3.07
N LEU A 78 28.51 -3.61 -3.25
CA LEU A 78 27.35 -3.26 -2.42
C LEU A 78 26.07 -3.57 -3.19
N ASP A 79 25.31 -4.56 -2.74
CA ASP A 79 23.97 -4.81 -3.28
C ASP A 79 22.94 -3.95 -2.53
N ILE A 80 22.46 -2.89 -3.19
CA ILE A 80 21.43 -1.99 -2.67
C ILE A 80 20.01 -2.48 -2.93
N PHE A 81 19.85 -3.57 -3.69
CA PHE A 81 18.53 -4.07 -4.07
C PHE A 81 17.65 -4.44 -2.86
N PRO A 82 18.16 -5.10 -1.79
CA PRO A 82 17.36 -5.39 -0.60
C PRO A 82 16.80 -4.13 0.06
N ILE A 83 17.61 -3.08 0.18
CA ILE A 83 17.22 -1.79 0.77
C ILE A 83 16.12 -1.13 -0.08
N VAL A 84 16.33 -1.10 -1.39
CA VAL A 84 15.37 -0.54 -2.35
C VAL A 84 14.04 -1.29 -2.26
N TRP A 85 14.08 -2.62 -2.25
CA TRP A 85 12.87 -3.45 -2.21
C TRP A 85 12.11 -3.30 -0.90
N GLN A 86 12.81 -3.35 0.23
CA GLN A 86 12.21 -3.16 1.55
C GLN A 86 11.49 -1.82 1.66
N ASN A 87 12.12 -0.73 1.19
CA ASN A 87 11.52 0.59 1.23
C ASN A 87 10.29 0.71 0.32
N ILE A 88 10.32 0.08 -0.88
CA ILE A 88 9.13 0.00 -1.75
C ILE A 88 7.98 -0.73 -1.05
N LEU A 89 8.26 -1.83 -0.35
CA LEU A 89 7.24 -2.58 0.39
C LEU A 89 6.62 -1.78 1.54
N VAL A 90 7.45 -1.01 2.26
CA VAL A 90 6.98 -0.14 3.35
C VAL A 90 6.10 1.00 2.84
N ASP A 91 6.34 1.49 1.62
CA ASP A 91 5.56 2.57 1.00
C ASP A 91 4.20 2.09 0.44
N VAL A 92 3.93 0.78 0.43
CA VAL A 92 2.64 0.25 -0.03
C VAL A 92 1.52 0.78 0.87
N PRO A 93 0.53 1.51 0.32
CA PRO A 93 -0.56 2.06 1.11
C PRO A 93 -1.49 0.97 1.64
N LEU A 94 -1.99 1.16 2.87
CA LEU A 94 -2.96 0.24 3.50
C LEU A 94 -4.27 0.08 2.70
N ARG A 95 -4.66 1.12 1.95
CA ARG A 95 -5.91 1.12 1.17
C ARG A 95 -5.75 2.01 -0.07
N VAL A 96 -6.11 1.46 -1.23
CA VAL A 96 -6.17 2.18 -2.51
C VAL A 96 -7.60 2.18 -3.01
N LEU A 97 -8.07 3.33 -3.49
CA LEU A 97 -9.36 3.47 -4.17
C LEU A 97 -9.11 3.94 -5.60
N ALA A 98 -9.81 3.31 -6.54
CA ALA A 98 -9.85 3.82 -7.90
C ALA A 98 -10.63 5.15 -7.91
N PRO A 99 -10.31 6.08 -8.84
CA PRO A 99 -11.01 7.36 -8.91
C PRO A 99 -12.53 7.22 -9.12
N ASP A 100 -12.95 6.13 -9.78
CA ASP A 100 -14.34 5.77 -10.05
C ASP A 100 -14.95 4.88 -8.95
N ALA A 101 -14.24 4.62 -7.85
CA ALA A 101 -14.74 3.84 -6.72
C ALA A 101 -15.52 4.71 -5.71
N GLU A 102 -16.31 5.66 -6.24
CA GLU A 102 -17.23 6.50 -5.47
C GLU A 102 -18.19 5.65 -4.61
N GLU A 103 -18.86 6.30 -3.66
CA GLU A 103 -19.94 5.76 -2.83
C GLU A 103 -21.16 5.32 -3.66
N GLU A 104 -20.97 4.43 -4.64
CA GLU A 104 -22.09 3.68 -5.16
C GLU A 104 -22.70 2.88 -4.01
N SER A 105 -24.02 2.96 -3.90
CA SER A 105 -24.82 2.19 -2.95
C SER A 105 -24.51 0.71 -3.16
N ILE A 106 -23.68 0.17 -2.26
CA ILE A 106 -23.27 -1.23 -2.37
C ILE A 106 -24.47 -2.06 -1.93
N GLU A 107 -25.08 -2.78 -2.87
CA GLU A 107 -26.22 -3.64 -2.61
C GLU A 107 -26.00 -5.04 -3.20
N GLY A 108 -26.68 -6.01 -2.61
CA GLY A 108 -26.73 -7.38 -3.08
C GLY A 108 -28.09 -8.01 -2.76
N ASP A 109 -28.24 -9.30 -3.06
CA ASP A 109 -29.51 -9.99 -2.81
C ASP A 109 -29.84 -10.01 -1.31
N GLY A 110 -30.78 -9.16 -0.91
CA GLY A 110 -31.24 -9.02 0.48
C GLY A 110 -30.41 -8.09 1.37
N TRP A 111 -29.45 -7.33 0.87
CA TRP A 111 -28.68 -6.38 1.69
C TRP A 111 -28.28 -5.11 0.92
N ARG A 112 -28.16 -3.98 1.63
CA ARG A 112 -27.59 -2.73 1.12
C ARG A 112 -26.72 -2.08 2.20
N LEU A 113 -25.63 -1.41 1.79
CA LEU A 113 -24.78 -0.62 2.67
C LEU A 113 -25.54 0.65 3.05
N ILE A 114 -25.78 0.83 4.35
CA ILE A 114 -26.45 2.02 4.91
C ILE A 114 -25.36 2.97 5.41
N THR A 115 -25.27 4.16 4.81
CA THR A 115 -24.36 5.22 5.29
C THR A 115 -25.06 6.11 6.31
N GLU A 116 -24.33 7.03 6.95
CA GLU A 116 -24.93 7.90 7.97
C GLU A 116 -26.03 8.82 7.40
N ASP A 117 -25.97 9.13 6.10
CA ASP A 117 -27.00 9.90 5.37
C ASP A 117 -28.25 9.07 5.05
N ASP A 118 -28.15 7.74 5.03
CA ASP A 118 -29.26 6.81 4.84
C ASP A 118 -30.11 6.61 6.10
N LYS A 119 -29.84 7.33 7.21
CA LYS A 119 -30.69 7.36 8.42
C LYS A 119 -32.05 8.05 8.20
N LYS A 120 -32.74 7.75 7.11
CA LYS A 120 -34.20 7.86 7.06
C LYS A 120 -34.74 6.57 7.67
N GLU A 121 -35.58 6.70 8.69
CA GLU A 121 -36.28 5.57 9.32
C GLU A 121 -37.23 4.88 8.32
N GLU A 122 -36.70 4.11 7.37
CA GLU A 122 -37.50 3.16 6.61
C GLU A 122 -37.74 1.94 7.51
N ILE A 123 -38.84 1.98 8.24
CA ILE A 123 -39.31 0.85 9.05
C ILE A 123 -39.77 -0.25 8.09
N ASP A 124 -39.13 -1.41 8.16
CA ASP A 124 -39.55 -2.58 7.37
C ASP A 124 -41.06 -2.84 7.59
N PRO A 125 -41.86 -2.96 6.52
CA PRO A 125 -43.29 -3.22 6.62
C PRO A 125 -43.64 -4.43 7.51
N ARG A 126 -42.76 -5.44 7.61
CA ARG A 126 -42.94 -6.61 8.47
C ARG A 126 -42.72 -6.30 9.96
N LEU A 127 -41.88 -5.34 10.28
CA LEU A 127 -41.57 -4.90 11.64
C LEU A 127 -42.51 -3.79 12.13
N SER A 128 -43.41 -3.30 11.28
CA SER A 128 -44.40 -2.24 11.61
C SER A 128 -45.19 -2.51 12.89
N LYS A 129 -45.60 -3.77 13.13
CA LYS A 129 -46.37 -4.18 14.31
C LYS A 129 -45.60 -4.11 15.63
N LEU A 130 -44.27 -4.09 15.61
CA LEU A 130 -43.47 -3.98 16.84
C LEU A 130 -43.55 -2.60 17.47
N LYS A 131 -43.86 -1.55 16.70
CA LYS A 131 -44.06 -0.19 17.23
C LYS A 131 -45.18 -0.11 18.26
N ASP A 132 -46.17 -0.99 18.17
CA ASP A 132 -47.30 -1.00 19.08
C ASP A 132 -46.95 -1.62 20.44
N TYR A 133 -45.86 -2.39 20.54
CA TYR A 133 -45.39 -2.99 21.79
C TYR A 133 -44.50 -2.08 22.64
N PHE A 134 -43.90 -1.03 22.05
CA PHE A 134 -43.02 -0.08 22.75
C PHE A 134 -43.76 1.20 23.22
N LYS A 135 -45.11 1.22 23.18
CA LYS A 135 -45.96 2.36 23.54
C LYS A 135 -46.59 2.26 24.95
N GLU A 136 -46.13 1.33 25.78
CA GLU A 136 -46.46 1.27 27.23
C GLU A 136 -45.32 1.79 28.09
#